data_AF-A0A7X6UQ71-F1
#
_entry.id   AF-A0A7X6UQ71-F1
#
_cell.length_a   1.000
_cell.length_b   1.000
_cell.length_c   1.000
_cell.angle_alpha   90.00
_cell.angle_beta   90.00
_cell.angle_gamma   90.00
#
_symmetry.space_group_name_H-M   'P 1'
#
loop_
_entity.id
_entity.type
_entity.pdbx_description
1 polymer ?
#
loop_
_entity_poly.entity_id
_entity_poly.type
_entity_poly.pdbx_seq_one_letter_code
_entity_poly.pdbx_strand_id
1 'polypeptide(L)' 'MKTITIGAFEAKNRLSELLAMVEKGQRIIITRRGRKVAMLCAADNKGVQ' A
#
# COMPACT_ATOMS: atom_id res chain seq x y z
N MET A 1 1.02 7.60 -12.47
CA MET A 1 1.27 6.91 -11.18
C MET A 1 0.25 7.37 -10.15
N LYS A 2 -0.64 6.48 -9.69
CA LYS A 2 -1.66 6.83 -8.70
C LYS A 2 -1.12 6.50 -7.31
N THR A 3 -1.01 7.51 -6.46
CA THR A 3 -0.59 7.36 -5.07
C THR A 3 -1.78 7.69 -4.18
N ILE A 4 -2.19 6.73 -3.34
CA ILE A 4 -3.27 6.94 -2.37
C ILE A 4 -2.70 7.02 -0.97
N THR A 5 -3.32 7.80 -0.10
CA THR A 5 -2.90 7.96 1.30
C THR A 5 -4.00 7.46 2.22
N ILE A 6 -3.64 6.61 3.18
CA ILE A 6 -4.58 5.89 4.04
C ILE A 6 -4.04 5.82 5.47
N GLY A 7 -4.93 5.81 6.45
CA GLY A 7 -4.57 5.66 7.86
C GLY A 7 -4.15 4.23 8.21
N ALA A 8 -3.24 4.07 9.16
CA ALA A 8 -2.73 2.78 9.61
C ALA A 8 -3.83 1.85 10.15
N PHE A 9 -4.90 2.43 10.71
CA PHE A 9 -6.07 1.66 11.17
C PHE A 9 -6.88 1.06 10.02
N GLU A 10 -7.07 1.81 8.93
CA GLU A 10 -7.74 1.29 7.74
C GLU A 10 -6.81 0.32 6.99
N ALA A 11 -5.50 0.61 6.97
CA ALA A 11 -4.51 -0.21 6.29
C ALA A 11 -4.46 -1.64 6.85
N LYS A 12 -4.48 -1.78 8.18
CA LYS A 12 -4.50 -3.11 8.81
C LYS A 12 -5.79 -3.89 8.54
N ASN A 13 -6.92 -3.21 8.37
CA ASN A 13 -8.23 -3.86 8.18
C ASN A 13 -8.45 -4.27 6.72
N ARG A 14 -7.89 -3.53 5.76
CA ARG A 14 -8.08 -3.74 4.31
C ARG A 14 -6.81 -4.17 3.59
N LEU A 15 -5.85 -4.76 4.31
CA LEU A 15 -4.52 -5.04 3.78
C LEU A 15 -4.57 -5.87 2.50
N SER A 16 -5.42 -6.91 2.42
CA SER A 16 -5.56 -7.76 1.24
C SER A 16 -5.99 -7.00 -0.01
N GLU A 17 -6.94 -6.06 0.11
CA GLU A 17 -7.37 -5.21 -1.02
C GLU A 17 -6.24 -4.26 -1.46
N LEU A 18 -5.52 -3.69 -0.49
CA LEU A 18 -4.41 -2.78 -0.75
C LEU A 18 -3.26 -3.49 -1.46
N LEU A 19 -3.00 -4.75 -1.12
CA LEU A 19 -2.03 -5.59 -1.82
C LEU A 19 -2.43 -5.82 -3.27
N ALA A 20 -3.69 -6.18 -3.55
CA ALA A 20 -4.18 -6.33 -4.93
C ALA A 20 -4.07 -5.05 -5.75
N MET A 21 -4.25 -3.88 -5.13
CA MET A 21 -4.03 -2.59 -5.79
C MET A 21 -2.55 -2.35 -6.09
N VAL A 22 -1.69 -2.70 -5.14
CA VAL A 22 -0.24 -2.56 -5.23
C VAL A 22 0.36 -3.48 -6.28
N GLU A 23 -0.12 -4.72 -6.38
CA GLU A 23 0.25 -5.68 -7.44
C GLU A 23 -0.07 -5.15 -8.84
N LYS A 24 -1.15 -4.38 -8.98
CA LYS A 24 -1.50 -3.68 -10.23
C LYS A 24 -0.62 -2.45 -10.51
N GLY A 25 0.38 -2.18 -9.67
CA GLY A 25 1.33 -1.08 -9.82
C GLY A 25 0.94 0.20 -9.09
N GLN A 26 -0.01 0.17 -8.15
CA GLN A 26 -0.33 1.32 -7.32
C GLN A 26 0.67 1.51 -6.18
N ARG A 27 0.78 2.75 -5.70
CA ARG A 27 1.57 3.10 -4.51
C ARG A 27 0.65 3.62 -3.42
N ILE A 28 0.89 3.18 -2.19
CA ILE A 28 -0.01 3.46 -1.08
C ILE A 28 0.82 4.00 0.09
N ILE A 29 0.56 5.23 0.50
CA ILE A 29 1.18 5.86 1.67
C ILE A 29 0.33 5.52 2.91
N ILE A 30 0.95 4.92 3.92
CA ILE A 30 0.31 4.68 5.20
C ILE A 30 0.68 5.80 6.17
N THR A 31 -0.32 6.37 6.82
CA THR A 31 -0.17 7.41 7.83
C THR A 31 -0.59 6.92 9.21
N ARG A 32 0.07 7.40 10.28
CA ARG A 32 -0.35 7.15 11.66
C ARG A 32 -0.43 8.49 12.37
N ARG A 33 -1.62 8.82 12.91
CA ARG A 33 -1.90 10.13 13.53
C ARG A 33 -1.52 11.30 12.60
N GLY A 34 -1.89 11.20 11.32
CA GLY A 34 -1.61 12.22 10.30
C GLY A 34 -0.17 12.26 9.75
N ARG A 35 0.77 11.49 10.32
CA ARG A 35 2.16 11.45 9.86
C ARG A 35 2.38 10.27 8.92
N LYS A 36 3.04 10.46 7.78
CA LYS A 36 3.45 9.37 6.87
C LYS A 36 4.47 8.48 7.59
N VAL A 37 4.20 7.18 7.66
CA VAL A 37 5.05 6.22 8.41
C VAL A 37 5.50 5.03 7.59
N ALA A 38 4.78 4.68 6.53
CA ALA A 38 5.16 3.58 5.65
C ALA A 38 4.61 3.81 4.23
N MET A 39 5.12 3.05 3.27
CA MET A 39 4.61 2.99 1.91
C MET A 39 4.55 1.54 1.44
N LEU A 40 3.42 1.13 0.89
CA LEU A 40 3.24 -0.13 0.16
C LEU A 40 3.43 0.14 -1.33
N CYS A 41 4.28 -0.67 -1.96
CA CYS A 41 4.53 -0.67 -3.39
C CYS A 41 4.76 -2.10 -3.88
N ALA A 42 4.61 -2.32 -5.18
CA ALA A 42 4.86 -3.64 -5.76
C ALA A 42 6.30 -4.05 -5.42
N ALA A 43 6.50 -5.32 -5.11
CA ALA A 43 7.85 -5.84 -5.01
C ALA A 43 8.53 -5.72 -6.37
N ASP A 44 9.81 -5.37 -6.37
CA ASP A 44 10.61 -5.20 -7.59
C ASP A 44 10.76 -6.51 -8.40
N ASN A 45 10.42 -7.64 -7.78
CA ASN A 45 10.55 -8.95 -8.39
C ASN A 45 9.26 -9.35 -9.14
N LYS A 46 9.33 -9.46 -10.47
CA LYS A 46 8.33 -10.18 -11.26
C LYS A 46 8.33 -11.62 -10.75
N GLY A 47 7.26 -12.00 -10.05
CA GLY A 47 7.20 -13.22 -9.24
C GLY A 47 7.78 -14.47 -9.90
N VAL A 48 8.51 -15.23 -9.09
CA VAL A 48 8.64 -16.68 -9.24
C VAL A 48 7.20 -17.22 -9.12
N GLN A 49 6.61 -17.62 -10.24
CA GLN A 49 5.45 -18.51 -10.26
C GLN A 49 5.92 -19.91 -9.89
#